data_AF-A0AAE5CC68-F1
#
_entry.id   AF-A0AAE5CC68-F1
#
_cell.length_a   1.000
_cell.length_b   1.000
_cell.length_c   1.000
_cell.angle_alpha   90.00
_cell.angle_beta   90.00
_cell.angle_gamma   90.00
#
_symmetry.space_group_name_H-M   'P 1'
#
loop_
_entity.id
_entity.type
_entity.pdbx_description
1 polymer ?
#
loop_
_entity_poly.entity_id
_entity_poly.type
_entity_poly.pdbx_seq_one_letter_code
_entity_poly.pdbx_strand_id
1 'polypeptide(L)'
;MISRREFLQASVAASAILGGGLARLASAQGLTEEALTSFPTTGNVTLVHITDIHAQLKPIYFREPSINIGVGEQAGKPPHVTGEDFLKLYGIEPGSPEAYA
;
A
#
# COMPACT_ATOMS: atom_id res chain seq x y z
N MET A 1 -14.79 -34.48 13.58
CA MET A 1 -14.26 -33.70 12.44
C MET A 1 -15.42 -32.96 11.82
N ILE A 2 -15.30 -31.64 11.60
CA ILE A 2 -16.34 -30.88 10.90
C ILE A 2 -16.35 -31.27 9.43
N SER A 3 -17.53 -31.60 8.90
CA SER A 3 -17.73 -31.85 7.48
C SER A 3 -17.72 -30.55 6.67
N ARG A 4 -17.38 -30.64 5.38
CA ARG A 4 -17.41 -29.46 4.47
C ARG A 4 -18.79 -28.78 4.46
N ARG A 5 -19.87 -29.56 4.63
CA ARG A 5 -21.25 -29.05 4.67
C ARG A 5 -21.52 -28.24 5.93
N GLU A 6 -21.14 -28.76 7.09
CA GLU A 6 -21.31 -28.07 8.37
C GLU A 6 -20.49 -26.77 8.41
N PHE A 7 -19.28 -26.80 7.87
CA PHE A 7 -18.45 -25.59 7.73
C PHE A 7 -19.12 -24.52 6.86
N LEU A 8 -19.66 -24.91 5.70
CA LEU A 8 -20.35 -23.97 4.79
C LEU A 8 -21.64 -23.42 5.40
N GLN A 9 -22.43 -24.27 6.08
CA GLN A 9 -23.66 -23.82 6.74
C GLN A 9 -23.38 -22.86 7.89
N ALA A 10 -22.38 -23.15 8.73
CA ALA A 10 -21.96 -22.27 9.81
C ALA A 10 -21.45 -20.92 9.27
N SER A 11 -20.68 -20.94 8.17
CA SER A 11 -20.13 -19.73 7.54
C SER A 11 -21.23 -18.84 6.95
N VAL A 12 -22.21 -19.42 6.27
CA VAL A 12 -23.35 -18.67 5.71
C VAL A 12 -24.22 -18.11 6.83
N ALA A 13 -24.52 -18.89 7.87
CA ALA A 13 -25.28 -18.41 9.03
C ALA A 13 -24.56 -17.26 9.74
N ALA A 14 -23.24 -17.37 9.95
CA ALA A 14 -22.43 -16.30 10.52
C ALA A 14 -22.45 -15.04 9.64
N SER A 15 -22.34 -15.17 8.32
CA SER A 15 -22.39 -14.03 7.39
C SER A 15 -23.75 -13.32 7.37
N ALA A 16 -24.85 -14.07 7.59
CA ALA A 16 -26.20 -13.53 7.67
C ALA A 16 -26.44 -12.78 9.00
N ILE A 17 -25.91 -13.32 10.11
CA ILE A 17 -25.97 -12.68 11.44
C ILE A 17 -25.12 -11.40 11.47
N LEU A 18 -23.93 -11.44 10.88
CA LEU A 18 -23.00 -10.31 10.83
C LEU A 18 -23.31 -9.35 9.66
N GLY A 19 -24.36 -9.65 8.88
CA GLY A 19 -25.00 -8.75 7.92
C GLY A 19 -24.06 -8.14 6.88
N GLY A 20 -23.15 -8.92 6.28
CA GLY A 20 -22.16 -8.40 5.31
C GLY A 20 -21.29 -7.23 5.81
N GLY A 21 -21.44 -6.85 7.09
CA GLY A 21 -20.88 -5.66 7.70
C GLY A 21 -19.40 -5.82 7.98
N LEU A 22 -18.93 -7.05 8.14
CA LEU A 22 -17.50 -7.38 8.26
C LEU A 22 -16.68 -6.84 7.07
N ALA A 23 -17.19 -6.97 5.85
CA ALA A 23 -16.50 -6.45 4.66
C ALA A 23 -16.47 -4.91 4.65
N ARG A 24 -17.57 -4.26 5.09
CA ARG A 24 -17.63 -2.80 5.28
C ARG A 24 -16.76 -2.32 6.43
N LEU A 25 -16.68 -3.05 7.53
CA LEU A 25 -15.87 -2.72 8.70
C LEU A 25 -14.39 -2.83 8.38
N ALA A 26 -14.01 -3.86 7.60
CA ALA A 26 -12.66 -4.03 7.08
C ALA A 26 -12.29 -2.93 6.06
N SER A 27 -13.24 -2.46 5.24
CA SER A 27 -13.02 -1.34 4.30
C SER A 27 -13.19 0.05 4.93
N ALA A 28 -13.72 0.14 6.16
CA ALA A 28 -14.00 1.39 6.86
C ALA A 28 -12.83 1.89 7.71
N GLN A 29 -11.63 1.30 7.55
CA GLN A 29 -10.40 1.92 8.04
C GLN A 29 -10.13 3.19 7.21
N GLY A 30 -10.86 4.25 7.52
CA GLY A 30 -10.56 5.58 7.03
C GLY A 30 -9.20 6.00 7.57
N LEU A 31 -8.30 6.43 6.69
CA LEU A 31 -7.10 7.15 7.10
C LEU A 31 -7.54 8.41 7.88
N THR A 32 -7.23 8.47 9.16
CA THR A 32 -7.42 9.66 9.99
C THR A 32 -6.16 10.53 9.93
N GLU A 33 -6.30 11.82 10.23
CA GLU A 33 -5.16 12.74 10.35
C GLU A 33 -4.16 12.25 11.42
N GLU A 34 -4.67 11.75 12.56
CA GLU A 34 -3.84 11.17 13.61
C GLU A 34 -3.08 9.93 13.14
N ALA A 35 -3.69 9.09 12.30
CA ALA A 35 -2.97 7.97 11.69
C ALA A 35 -1.88 8.46 10.73
N LEU A 36 -2.18 9.47 9.90
CA LEU A 36 -1.22 10.08 8.97
C LEU A 36 -0.03 10.77 9.67
N THR A 37 -0.22 11.22 10.91
CA THR A 37 0.79 11.93 11.71
C THR A 37 1.36 11.10 12.85
N SER A 38 1.07 9.79 12.87
CA SER A 38 1.49 8.86 13.94
C SER A 38 2.96 8.43 13.84
N PHE A 39 3.87 9.40 13.80
CA PHE A 39 5.31 9.17 13.82
C PHE A 39 5.99 9.96 14.95
N PRO A 40 7.17 9.51 15.42
CA PRO A 40 7.96 10.29 16.37
C PRO A 40 8.22 11.69 15.81
N THR A 41 7.87 12.72 16.58
CA THR A 41 8.06 14.10 16.14
C THR A 41 9.54 14.46 16.10
N THR A 42 9.93 15.20 15.06
CA THR A 42 11.26 15.77 14.92
C THR A 42 11.17 17.19 14.37
N GLY A 43 11.98 18.10 14.89
CA GLY A 43 11.94 19.52 14.51
C GLY A 43 10.65 20.24 14.89
N ASN A 44 10.34 21.30 14.16
CA ASN A 44 9.22 22.23 14.46
C ASN A 44 8.14 22.27 13.37
N VAL A 45 8.35 21.60 12.23
CA VAL A 45 7.49 21.68 11.05
C VAL A 45 7.35 20.31 10.42
N THR A 46 6.11 19.90 10.17
CA THR A 46 5.77 18.73 9.35
C THR A 46 5.42 19.21 7.95
N LEU A 47 6.15 18.74 6.93
CA LEU A 47 5.84 19.00 5.53
C LEU A 47 5.11 17.80 4.93
N VAL A 48 3.86 18.00 4.54
CA VAL A 48 3.11 17.02 3.73
C VAL A 48 3.35 17.35 2.26
N HIS A 49 4.18 16.56 1.59
CA HIS A 49 4.54 16.75 0.18
C HIS A 49 3.90 15.69 -0.71
N ILE A 50 3.12 16.14 -1.69
CA ILE A 50 2.48 15.29 -2.71
C ILE A 50 2.62 15.97 -4.07
N THR A 51 2.94 15.20 -5.11
CA THR A 51 3.05 15.68 -6.49
C THR A 51 2.28 14.77 -7.44
N ASP A 52 2.07 15.25 -8.68
CA ASP A 52 1.61 14.43 -9.81
C ASP A 52 0.37 13.57 -9.55
N ILE A 53 -0.58 14.06 -8.75
CA ILE A 53 -1.84 13.32 -8.48
C ILE A 53 -2.71 13.13 -9.74
N HIS A 54 -2.42 13.87 -10.82
CA HIS A 54 -3.11 13.77 -12.12
C HIS A 54 -4.65 13.78 -12.04
N ALA A 55 -5.21 14.46 -11.04
CA ALA A 55 -6.65 14.47 -10.74
C ALA A 55 -7.27 13.05 -10.69
N GLN A 56 -6.54 12.05 -10.18
CA GLN A 56 -7.07 10.70 -10.00
C GLN A 56 -8.12 10.68 -8.88
N LEU A 57 -9.40 10.78 -9.26
CA LEU A 57 -10.54 10.87 -8.33
C LEU A 57 -10.99 9.51 -7.76
N LYS A 58 -10.47 8.41 -8.30
CA LYS A 58 -10.77 7.04 -7.87
C LYS A 58 -9.47 6.29 -7.61
N PRO A 59 -9.46 5.32 -6.68
CA PRO A 59 -8.30 4.46 -6.47
C PRO A 59 -7.90 3.74 -7.77
N ILE A 60 -6.60 3.72 -8.06
CA ILE A 60 -6.01 3.00 -9.19
C ILE A 60 -4.80 2.19 -8.75
N TYR A 61 -4.43 1.21 -9.56
CA TYR A 61 -3.13 0.55 -9.46
C TYR A 61 -2.15 1.27 -10.37
N PHE A 62 -1.15 1.91 -9.77
CA PHE A 62 -0.01 2.49 -10.50
C PHE A 62 1.20 1.57 -10.37
N ARG A 63 1.96 1.39 -11.46
CA ARG A 63 3.15 0.53 -11.49
C ARG A 63 4.33 1.37 -11.93
N GLU A 64 5.40 1.34 -11.13
CA GLU A 64 6.68 1.96 -11.47
C GLU A 64 7.31 1.39 -12.75
N PRO A 65 8.18 2.17 -13.44
CA PRO A 65 8.86 1.72 -14.63
C PRO A 65 9.73 0.49 -14.34
N SER A 66 9.61 -0.54 -15.18
CA SER A 66 10.49 -1.72 -15.11
C SER A 66 11.91 -1.41 -15.56
N ILE A 67 12.07 -0.39 -16.42
CA ILE A 67 13.34 0.05 -16.98
C ILE A 67 13.33 1.58 -16.99
N ASN A 68 14.35 2.19 -16.38
CA ASN A 68 14.65 3.61 -16.52
C ASN A 68 16.15 3.79 -16.72
N ILE A 69 16.58 4.32 -17.86
CA ILE A 69 17.99 4.33 -18.27
C ILE A 69 18.59 5.72 -18.04
N GLY A 70 19.54 5.79 -17.12
CA GLY A 70 20.38 6.96 -16.91
C GLY A 70 21.56 6.96 -17.88
N VAL A 71 21.92 8.14 -18.38
CA VAL A 71 23.04 8.30 -19.33
C VAL A 71 24.13 9.20 -18.74
N GLY A 72 25.38 8.94 -19.13
CA GLY A 72 26.53 9.69 -18.65
C GLY A 72 26.63 9.68 -17.12
N GLU A 73 26.69 10.87 -16.51
CA GLU A 73 26.80 11.02 -15.07
C GLU A 73 25.55 10.59 -14.28
N GLN A 74 24.42 10.34 -14.95
CA GLN A 74 23.18 9.89 -14.32
C GLN A 74 23.02 8.36 -14.32
N ALA A 75 23.94 7.62 -14.94
CA ALA A 75 23.92 6.16 -14.94
C ALA A 75 24.01 5.61 -13.51
N GLY A 76 23.06 4.75 -13.12
CA GLY A 76 23.02 4.12 -11.80
C GLY A 76 22.62 5.06 -10.65
N LYS A 77 22.08 6.24 -10.94
CA LYS A 77 21.56 7.19 -9.94
C LYS A 77 20.04 7.26 -9.98
N PRO A 78 19.36 7.46 -8.84
CA PRO A 78 17.92 7.79 -8.85
C PRO A 78 17.63 8.98 -9.78
N PRO A 79 16.55 8.95 -10.57
CA PRO A 79 15.48 7.94 -10.60
C PRO A 79 15.74 6.76 -11.56
N HIS A 80 16.94 6.61 -12.09
CA HIS A 80 17.32 5.57 -13.07
C HIS A 80 17.76 4.25 -12.44
N VAL A 81 17.32 3.99 -11.21
CA VAL A 81 17.49 2.71 -10.52
C VAL A 81 16.09 2.14 -10.36
N THR A 82 15.83 0.94 -10.89
CA THR A 82 14.49 0.33 -10.91
C THR A 82 14.52 -1.11 -10.39
N GLY A 83 13.36 -1.64 -10.04
CA GLY A 83 13.19 -3.03 -9.63
C GLY A 83 14.01 -3.42 -8.40
N GLU A 84 14.61 -4.61 -8.40
CA GLU A 84 15.34 -5.15 -7.25
C GLU A 84 16.50 -4.26 -6.79
N ASP A 85 17.18 -3.57 -7.71
CA ASP A 85 18.32 -2.72 -7.35
C ASP A 85 17.86 -1.44 -6.64
N PHE A 86 16.66 -0.94 -6.96
CA PHE A 86 16.04 0.15 -6.21
C PHE A 86 15.71 -0.29 -4.78
N LEU A 87 15.11 -1.47 -4.62
CA LEU A 87 14.79 -2.02 -3.31
C LEU A 87 16.05 -2.21 -2.45
N LYS A 88 17.13 -2.75 -3.03
CA LYS A 88 18.42 -2.91 -2.34
C LYS A 88 19.03 -1.57 -1.94
N LEU A 89 18.98 -0.55 -2.80
CA LEU A 89 19.56 0.76 -2.55
C LEU A 89 18.96 1.45 -1.32
N TYR A 90 17.65 1.27 -1.09
CA TYR A 90 16.92 1.88 0.02
C TYR A 90 16.61 0.91 1.18
N GLY A 91 17.02 -0.36 1.07
CA GLY A 91 16.76 -1.37 2.10
C GLY A 91 15.29 -1.75 2.27
N ILE A 92 14.53 -1.75 1.17
CA ILE A 92 13.10 -2.10 1.16
C ILE A 92 12.94 -3.61 0.97
N GLU A 93 12.09 -4.24 1.79
CA GLU A 93 11.81 -5.67 1.71
C GLU A 93 11.00 -6.02 0.45
N PRO A 94 11.45 -6.96 -0.41
CA PRO A 94 10.67 -7.37 -1.57
C PRO A 94 9.31 -7.97 -1.19
N GLY A 95 8.25 -7.56 -1.90
CA GLY A 95 6.88 -8.03 -1.67
C GLY A 95 6.17 -7.38 -0.48
N SER A 96 6.82 -6.47 0.23
CA SER A 96 6.20 -5.60 1.23
C SER A 96 5.29 -4.54 0.57
N PRO A 97 4.34 -3.95 1.32
CA PRO A 97 3.60 -2.78 0.86
C PRO A 97 4.52 -1.62 0.43
N GLU A 98 5.66 -1.44 1.09
CA GLU A 98 6.67 -0.42 0.77
C GLU A 98 7.38 -0.69 -0.57
N ALA A 99 7.41 -1.94 -1.04
CA ALA A 99 7.88 -2.28 -2.39
C ALA A 99 6.84 -1.96 -3.47
N TYR A 100 5.62 -1.58 -3.09
CA TYR A 100 4.58 -1.03 -3.96
C TYR A 100 4.56 0.51 -3.81
N ALA A 101 5.69 1.14 -4.15
CA ALA A 101 5.86 2.58 -4.20
C ALA A 101 6.37 2.96 -5.59
#